data_AF-A0A2E4Y6B3-F1
#
_entry.id   AF-A0A2E4Y6B3-F1
#
_cell.length_a   1.000
_cell.length_b   1.000
_cell.length_c   1.000
_cell.angle_alpha   90.00
_cell.angle_beta   90.00
_cell.angle_gamma   90.00
#
_symmetry.space_group_name_H-M   'P 1'
#
loop_
_entity.id
_entity.type
_entity.pdbx_description
1 polymer ?
#
loop_
_entity_poly.entity_id
_entity_poly.type
_entity_poly.pdbx_seq_one_letter_code
_entity_poly.pdbx_strand_id
1 'polypeptide(L)'
;MDIPSKDIKSSLNGNCALKIDDRQEKIQMSSLSSLTGFPVDYIKKELVLDEEEVTLEQLREHMMVFLNSNFEGSISEIDTENQ
;
A
#
# COMPACT_ATOMS: atom_id res chain seq x y z
N MET A 1 -50.78 13.36 -5.91
CA MET A 1 -49.49 12.65 -5.91
C MET A 1 -48.46 13.74 -6.06
N ASP A 2 -47.87 14.17 -4.96
CA ASP A 2 -46.85 15.23 -4.98
C ASP A 2 -45.84 14.88 -3.89
N ILE A 3 -44.65 14.48 -4.31
CA ILE A 3 -43.51 14.29 -3.41
C ILE A 3 -42.82 15.65 -3.32
N PRO A 4 -42.80 16.32 -2.15
CA PRO A 4 -42.04 17.55 -2.03
C PRO A 4 -40.54 17.24 -1.99
N SER A 5 -39.82 17.61 -3.05
CA SER A 5 -38.35 17.70 -3.07
C SER A 5 -37.90 18.69 -2.01
N LYS A 6 -37.59 18.17 -0.82
CA LYS A 6 -36.89 18.90 0.23
C LYS A 6 -35.43 18.53 0.13
N ASP A 7 -34.67 19.42 -0.50
CA ASP A 7 -33.28 19.73 -0.21
C ASP A 7 -32.49 18.59 0.44
N ILE A 8 -31.92 17.71 -0.39
CA ILE A 8 -30.78 16.88 0.03
C ILE A 8 -29.59 17.84 0.14
N LYS A 9 -29.52 18.55 1.27
CA LYS A 9 -28.38 19.39 1.64
C LYS A 9 -27.13 18.51 1.63
N SER A 10 -26.31 18.73 0.61
CA SER A 10 -24.85 18.59 0.60
C SER A 10 -24.26 17.92 1.85
N SER A 11 -24.19 16.59 1.84
CA SER A 11 -23.29 15.87 2.74
C SER A 11 -21.89 15.95 2.13
N LEU A 12 -21.25 17.10 2.32
CA LEU A 12 -19.80 17.21 2.26
C LEU A 12 -19.34 17.59 3.67
N ASN A 13 -19.46 16.63 4.58
CA ASN A 13 -18.71 16.65 5.82
C ASN A 13 -17.25 16.28 5.50
N GLY A 14 -16.51 17.24 4.94
CA GLY A 14 -15.07 17.18 4.85
C GLY A 14 -14.47 17.22 6.26
N ASN A 15 -14.32 16.05 6.88
CA ASN A 15 -13.46 15.84 8.03
C ASN A 15 -12.08 15.35 7.58
N CYS A 16 -11.46 16.06 6.63
CA CYS A 16 -10.09 15.81 6.21
C CYS A 16 -9.11 16.52 7.16
N ALA A 17 -9.23 16.28 8.47
CA ALA A 17 -8.27 16.77 9.45
C ALA A 17 -8.08 15.76 10.58
N LEU A 18 -8.02 14.48 10.24
CA LEU A 18 -7.28 13.54 11.06
C LEU A 18 -5.86 13.55 10.51
N LYS A 19 -4.93 14.17 11.25
CA LYS A 19 -3.51 13.84 11.10
C LYS A 19 -3.35 12.44 11.68
N ILE A 20 -3.80 11.44 10.93
CA ILE A 20 -3.48 10.05 11.25
C ILE A 20 -2.01 9.93 10.89
N ASP A 21 -1.16 9.72 11.90
CA ASP A 21 0.21 9.32 11.62
C ASP A 21 0.15 7.86 11.18
N ASP A 22 -0.18 7.66 9.89
CA ASP A 22 -0.39 6.35 9.29
C ASP A 22 0.86 5.46 9.42
N ARG A 23 2.03 6.05 9.73
CA ARG A 23 3.29 5.30 9.89
C ARG A 23 3.23 4.29 11.03
N GLN A 24 2.42 4.53 12.06
CA GLN A 24 2.24 3.60 13.18
C GLN A 24 1.05 2.67 13.01
N GLU A 25 0.24 2.85 11.97
CA GLU A 25 -0.88 1.96 11.69
C GLU A 25 -0.35 0.56 11.36
N LYS A 26 -0.84 -0.43 12.11
CA LYS A 26 -0.47 -1.82 11.94
C LYS A 26 -1.43 -2.53 11.00
N ILE A 27 -0.88 -3.27 10.05
CA ILE A 27 -1.62 -4.06 9.07
C ILE A 27 -1.35 -5.54 9.33
N GLN A 28 -2.43 -6.31 9.35
CA GLN A 28 -2.38 -7.77 9.46
C GLN A 28 -2.00 -8.39 8.11
N MET A 29 -1.10 -9.38 8.11
CA MET A 29 -0.70 -10.09 6.90
C MET A 29 -1.87 -10.81 6.21
N SER A 30 -2.85 -11.27 6.98
CA SER A 30 -4.08 -11.88 6.46
C SER A 30 -4.89 -10.91 5.59
N SER A 31 -4.91 -9.61 5.95
CA SER A 31 -5.56 -8.56 5.16
C SER A 31 -4.85 -8.35 3.82
N LEU A 32 -3.51 -8.30 3.84
CA LEU A 32 -2.70 -8.21 2.60
C LEU A 32 -2.86 -9.45 1.73
N SER A 33 -2.89 -10.64 2.33
CA SER A 33 -3.14 -11.90 1.63
C SER A 33 -4.50 -11.90 0.94
N SER A 34 -5.54 -11.44 1.63
CA SER A 34 -6.89 -11.31 1.08
C SER A 34 -6.98 -10.28 -0.05
N LEU A 35 -6.25 -9.17 0.06
CA LEU A 35 -6.26 -8.10 -0.93
C LEU A 35 -5.48 -8.47 -2.20
N THR A 36 -4.33 -9.12 -2.03
CA THR A 36 -3.40 -9.41 -3.13
C THR A 36 -3.63 -10.78 -3.77
N GLY A 37 -4.31 -11.70 -3.07
CA GLY A 37 -4.51 -13.07 -3.50
C GLY A 37 -3.30 -13.98 -3.30
N PHE A 38 -2.21 -13.49 -2.70
CA PHE A 38 -1.04 -14.30 -2.39
C PHE A 38 -1.16 -14.91 -0.99
N PRO A 39 -0.65 -16.15 -0.77
CA PRO A 39 -0.58 -16.73 0.57
C PRO A 39 0.25 -15.86 1.52
N VAL A 40 -0.14 -15.83 2.81
CA VAL A 40 0.58 -15.09 3.86
C VAL A 40 2.07 -15.46 3.89
N ASP A 41 2.38 -16.75 3.82
CA ASP A 41 3.77 -17.24 3.87
C ASP A 41 4.61 -16.74 2.68
N TYR A 42 3.98 -16.60 1.50
CA TYR A 42 4.64 -16.04 0.33
C TYR A 42 4.97 -14.56 0.54
N ILE A 43 3.99 -13.77 1.01
CA ILE A 43 4.17 -12.34 1.27
C ILE A 43 5.28 -12.10 2.30
N LYS A 44 5.24 -12.86 3.40
CA LYS A 44 6.26 -12.80 4.46
C LYS A 44 7.66 -13.11 3.94
N LYS A 45 7.78 -14.18 3.14
CA LYS A 45 9.05 -14.59 2.56
C LYS A 45 9.63 -13.54 1.62
N GLU A 46 8.83 -13.03 0.68
CA GLU A 46 9.30 -12.09 -0.35
C GLU A 46 9.63 -10.72 0.24
N LEU A 47 8.86 -10.27 1.24
CA LEU A 47 9.13 -9.01 1.92
C LEU A 47 10.14 -9.16 3.07
N VAL A 48 10.63 -10.37 3.37
CA VAL A 48 11.56 -10.63 4.49
C VAL A 48 10.99 -10.14 5.83
N LEU A 49 9.76 -10.57 6.13
CA LEU A 49 9.01 -10.22 7.33
C LEU A 49 8.69 -11.49 8.13
N ASP A 50 8.99 -11.49 9.42
CA ASP A 50 8.71 -12.64 10.30
C ASP A 50 7.42 -12.46 11.14
N GLU A 51 6.93 -11.23 11.26
CA GLU A 51 5.79 -10.87 12.12
C GLU A 51 4.42 -11.11 11.43
N GLU A 52 3.35 -11.28 12.23
CA GLU A 52 1.97 -11.39 11.72
C GLU A 52 1.33 -10.05 11.38
N GLU A 53 1.85 -8.98 11.97
CA GLU A 53 1.44 -7.60 11.75
C GLU A 53 2.69 -6.74 11.53
N VAL A 54 2.58 -5.71 10.68
CA VAL A 54 3.66 -4.74 10.46
C VAL A 54 3.10 -3.34 10.36
N THR A 55 3.91 -2.34 10.67
CA THR A 55 3.48 -0.96 10.43
C THR A 55 3.49 -0.64 8.94
N LEU A 56 2.68 0.34 8.53
CA LEU A 56 2.69 0.85 7.16
C LEU A 56 4.07 1.39 6.74
N GLU A 57 4.82 1.98 7.67
CA GLU A 57 6.18 2.45 7.39
C GLU A 57 7.12 1.29 7.05
N GLN A 58 7.16 0.26 7.89
CA GLN A 58 7.94 -0.95 7.64
C GLN A 58 7.52 -1.64 6.33
N LEU A 59 6.21 -1.77 6.10
CA LEU A 59 5.71 -2.37 4.87
C LEU A 59 6.20 -1.62 3.62
N ARG A 60 6.15 -0.28 3.64
CA ARG A 60 6.64 0.55 2.51
C ARG A 60 8.13 0.37 2.27
N GLU A 61 8.94 0.33 3.33
CA GLU A 61 10.40 0.11 3.22
C GLU A 61 10.71 -1.26 2.60
N HIS A 62 10.10 -2.33 3.13
CA HIS A 62 10.33 -3.69 2.65
C HIS A 62 9.81 -3.89 1.22
N MET A 63 8.68 -3.29 0.86
CA MET A 63 8.19 -3.30 -0.52
C MET A 63 9.14 -2.56 -1.46
N MET A 64 9.71 -1.42 -1.05
CA MET A 64 10.66 -0.68 -1.88
C MET A 64 11.92 -1.51 -2.13
N VAL A 65 12.44 -2.20 -1.12
CA VAL A 65 13.57 -3.14 -1.25
C VAL A 65 13.22 -4.25 -2.23
N PHE A 66 12.08 -4.92 -2.03
CA PHE A 66 11.61 -5.98 -2.93
C PHE A 66 11.50 -5.50 -4.39
N LEU A 67 10.90 -4.33 -4.62
CA LEU A 67 10.74 -3.77 -5.95
C LEU A 67 12.09 -3.46 -6.59
N ASN A 68 13.02 -2.84 -5.85
CA ASN A 68 14.37 -2.53 -6.35
C ASN A 68 15.15 -3.80 -6.70
N SER A 69 15.12 -4.83 -5.85
CA SER A 69 15.80 -6.10 -6.10
C SER A 69 15.25 -6.85 -7.32
N ASN A 70 13.95 -6.71 -7.62
CA ASN A 70 13.37 -7.27 -8.85
C ASN A 70 13.65 -6.39 -10.09
N PHE A 71 13.87 -5.09 -9.91
CA PHE A 71 14.10 -4.16 -11.01
C PHE A 71 15.53 -4.18 -11.55
N GLU A 72 16.53 -4.51 -10.72
CA GLU A 72 17.94 -4.62 -11.13
C GLU A 72 18.20 -5.71 -12.18
N GLY A 73 17.25 -6.63 -12.41
CA GLY A 73 17.30 -7.56 -13.53
C GLY A 73 16.87 -7.00 -14.90
N SER A 74 16.33 -5.78 -14.95
CA SER A 74 15.76 -5.18 -16.18
C SER A 74 16.50 -3.93 -16.69
N ILE A 75 17.50 -3.42 -15.95
CA ILE A 75 18.44 -2.42 -16.47
C ILE A 75 19.63 -3.16 -17.10
N SER A 76 19.38 -3.78 -18.25
CA SER A 76 20.46 -4.08 -19.19
C SER A 76 21.17 -2.77 -19.52
N GLU A 77 22.48 -2.76 -19.40
CA GLU A 77 23.40 -1.70 -19.77
C GLU A 77 22.88 -0.86 -20.94
N ILE A 78 22.48 0.39 -20.65
CA ILE A 78 22.56 1.43 -21.66
C ILE A 78 24.01 1.87 -21.62
N ASP A 79 24.86 1.13 -22.34
CA ASP A 79 26.19 1.59 -22.72
C ASP A 79 26.00 2.96 -23.39
N THR A 80 26.21 4.02 -22.61
CA THR A 80 26.45 5.33 -23.20
C THR A 80 27.94 5.38 -23.51
N GLU A 81 28.35 4.49 -24.42
CA GLU A 81 29.56 4.65 -25.21
C GLU A 81 29.25 5.74 -26.24
N ASN A 82 29.76 6.96 -26.02
CA ASN A 82 30.06 7.90 -27.09
C ASN A 82 30.96 9.04 -26.59
N GLN A 83 32.24 8.91 -26.95
CA GLN A 83 33.29 9.92 -27.21
C GLN A 83 33.47 11.11 -26.26
#